data_AF-A0A420P145-F1
#
_entry.id   AF-A0A420P145-F1
#
_cell.length_a   1.000
_cell.length_b   1.000
_cell.length_c   1.000
_cell.angle_alpha   90.00
_cell.angle_beta   90.00
_cell.angle_gamma   90.00
#
_symmetry.space_group_name_H-M   'P 1'
#
loop_
_entity.id
_entity.type
_entity.pdbx_description
1 polymer ?
#
loop_
_entity_poly.entity_id
_entity_poly.type
_entity_poly.pdbx_seq_one_letter_code
_entity_poly.pdbx_strand_id
1 'polypeptide(L)'
;MESRLTYNDASSSEEIIVRRHPPRVIFVRHMRTNWLKYATGLLLILSISQLIYITRLGTGMVRIPNDPYDLRFGHLSHDSPEIWDDNHQSFLRSARPVPIHSHNDYTRHIPLFEALGSGCISIEADVHLRHDNLFVAHSRLNMNPHRTLQGLYLKPLQRMFEARNAGVKNDDWQGFFEMAPKQTVTLLVDLKTAGPETFDVLNAQLQPLRDLGYLTYWNGTERIIRPLTVVGTGNTPFESVLAMNSTHRDIFWDAKLERLVSMDDDFSTNPPTYKFNRSNSYFASTRFENAILYRSNFQRILETPPSRELDMALTQIEQAKARGLLARYWDTPSKPPNVRDIAWRVLIDNGIGILNMDDMGLVRGRARGWGALGRDYL
;
A
#
# COMPACT_ATOMS: atom_id res chain seq x y z
N MET A 1 -26.22 -9.89 -114.27
CA MET A 1 -27.23 -8.83 -114.11
C MET A 1 -26.81 -8.04 -112.88
N GLU A 2 -26.10 -6.94 -113.11
CA GLU A 2 -25.70 -6.01 -112.06
C GLU A 2 -26.94 -5.31 -111.51
N SER A 3 -27.04 -5.21 -110.18
CA SER A 3 -27.78 -4.12 -109.55
C SER A 3 -27.12 -3.78 -108.22
N ARG A 4 -26.27 -2.75 -108.27
CA ARG A 4 -25.89 -1.94 -107.12
C ARG A 4 -27.14 -1.32 -106.52
N LEU A 5 -27.30 -1.42 -105.21
CA LEU A 5 -27.88 -0.37 -104.38
C LEU A 5 -27.11 -0.37 -103.05
N THR A 6 -26.36 0.70 -102.85
CA THR A 6 -25.66 1.06 -101.62
C THR A 6 -26.61 1.76 -100.66
N TYR A 7 -26.59 1.37 -99.39
CA TYR A 7 -26.88 2.30 -98.28
C TYR A 7 -26.07 1.86 -97.05
N ASN A 8 -25.09 2.68 -96.68
CA ASN A 8 -24.46 2.71 -95.35
C ASN A 8 -25.43 3.43 -94.40
N ASP A 9 -25.58 2.99 -93.15
CA ASP A 9 -24.80 3.59 -92.05
C ASP A 9 -25.10 2.98 -90.66
N ALA A 10 -24.03 2.93 -89.87
CA ALA A 10 -23.94 2.98 -88.41
C ALA A 10 -24.81 2.04 -87.53
N SER A 11 -24.27 0.85 -87.26
CA SER A 11 -24.46 0.17 -85.97
C SER A 11 -23.65 0.90 -84.89
N SER A 12 -24.26 1.84 -84.16
CA SER A 12 -23.68 2.37 -82.93
C SER A 12 -23.99 1.45 -81.75
N SER A 13 -23.10 0.50 -81.49
CA SER A 13 -23.02 -0.13 -80.18
C SER A 13 -22.63 0.95 -79.16
N GLU A 14 -23.57 1.37 -78.30
CA GLU A 14 -23.25 2.16 -77.11
C GLU A 14 -22.35 1.31 -76.19
N GLU A 15 -21.05 1.49 -76.32
CA GLU A 15 -20.09 1.00 -75.34
C GLU A 15 -20.27 1.86 -74.07
N ILE A 16 -20.97 1.31 -73.08
CA ILE A 16 -21.07 1.91 -71.75
C ILE A 16 -19.66 1.90 -71.15
N ILE A 17 -18.91 2.98 -71.35
CA ILE A 17 -17.63 3.20 -70.69
C ILE A 17 -17.91 3.43 -69.19
N VAL A 18 -17.91 2.33 -68.42
CA VAL A 18 -17.86 2.41 -66.96
C VAL A 18 -16.50 3.00 -66.59
N ARG A 19 -16.45 4.33 -66.42
CA ARG A 19 -15.28 5.04 -65.91
C ARG A 19 -15.01 4.61 -64.46
N ARG A 20 -14.33 3.47 -64.28
CA ARG A 20 -13.76 3.09 -62.98
C ARG A 20 -12.77 4.17 -62.58
N HIS A 21 -13.16 4.99 -61.62
CA HIS A 21 -12.27 6.02 -61.09
C HIS A 21 -11.04 5.33 -60.49
N PRO A 22 -9.83 5.82 -60.75
CA PRO A 22 -8.63 5.19 -60.22
C PRO A 22 -8.72 5.13 -58.69
N PRO A 23 -8.24 4.05 -58.04
CA PRO A 23 -8.44 3.80 -56.61
C PRO A 23 -8.02 4.98 -55.71
N ARG A 24 -7.02 5.77 -56.14
CA ARG A 24 -6.63 7.04 -55.49
C ARG A 24 -7.75 8.08 -55.44
N VAL A 25 -8.56 8.23 -56.48
CA VAL A 25 -9.64 9.23 -56.54
C VAL A 25 -10.81 8.82 -55.63
N ILE A 26 -11.12 7.52 -55.57
CA ILE A 26 -12.13 6.98 -54.66
C ILE A 26 -11.68 7.16 -53.20
N PHE A 27 -10.41 6.85 -52.92
CA PHE A 27 -9.82 7.04 -51.60
C PHE A 27 -9.82 8.51 -51.17
N VAL A 28 -9.38 9.43 -52.03
CA VAL A 28 -9.38 10.87 -51.74
C VAL A 28 -10.80 11.39 -51.49
N ARG A 29 -11.78 10.96 -52.29
CA ARG A 29 -13.19 11.32 -52.09
C ARG A 29 -13.75 10.76 -50.78
N HIS A 30 -13.45 9.50 -50.47
CA HIS A 30 -13.86 8.85 -49.22
C HIS A 30 -13.28 9.57 -47.99
N MET A 31 -11.99 9.92 -48.04
CA MET A 31 -11.33 10.72 -47.01
C MET A 31 -11.99 12.09 -46.89
N ARG A 32 -12.25 12.78 -48.00
CA ARG A 32 -12.92 14.10 -48.01
C ARG A 32 -14.36 14.07 -47.54
N THR A 33 -15.08 12.95 -47.67
CA THR A 33 -16.47 12.84 -47.20
C THR A 33 -16.53 12.42 -45.73
N ASN A 34 -15.58 11.61 -45.26
CA ASN A 34 -15.56 11.08 -43.90
C ASN A 34 -14.54 11.76 -42.97
N TRP A 35 -13.84 12.81 -43.41
CA TRP A 35 -12.81 13.48 -42.61
C TRP A 35 -13.30 13.94 -41.23
N LEU A 36 -14.55 14.42 -41.13
CA LEU A 36 -15.15 14.79 -39.85
C LEU A 36 -15.25 13.60 -38.88
N LYS A 37 -15.61 12.41 -39.39
CA LYS A 37 -15.73 11.17 -38.59
C LYS A 37 -14.35 10.68 -38.12
N TYR A 38 -13.34 10.80 -38.98
CA TYR A 38 -11.96 10.47 -38.60
C TYR A 38 -11.39 11.47 -37.60
N ALA A 39 -11.66 12.77 -37.78
CA ALA A 39 -11.24 13.81 -36.84
C ALA A 39 -11.90 13.64 -35.46
N THR A 40 -13.20 13.34 -35.41
CA THR A 40 -13.91 13.05 -34.15
C THR A 40 -13.42 11.77 -33.51
N GLY A 41 -13.19 10.69 -34.27
CA GLY A 41 -12.58 9.46 -33.76
C GLY A 41 -11.19 9.69 -33.16
N LEU A 42 -10.34 10.47 -33.84
CA LEU A 42 -9.01 10.82 -33.35
C LEU A 42 -9.07 11.66 -32.06
N LEU A 43 -9.95 12.67 -32.01
CA LEU A 43 -10.16 13.49 -30.82
C LEU A 43 -10.63 12.64 -29.63
N LEU A 44 -11.55 11.70 -29.85
CA LEU A 44 -12.01 10.78 -28.80
C LEU A 44 -10.86 9.92 -28.27
N ILE A 45 -10.04 9.36 -29.16
CA ILE A 45 -8.85 8.58 -28.77
C ILE A 45 -7.86 9.43 -27.98
N LEU A 46 -7.60 10.68 -28.41
CA LEU A 46 -6.74 11.61 -27.70
C LEU A 46 -7.30 11.98 -26.32
N SER A 47 -8.61 12.24 -26.20
CA SER A 47 -9.26 12.52 -24.91
C SER A 47 -9.21 11.32 -23.96
N ILE A 48 -9.44 10.10 -24.46
CA ILE A 48 -9.30 8.87 -23.66
C ILE A 48 -7.85 8.66 -23.25
N SER A 49 -6.89 8.86 -24.16
CA SER A 49 -5.45 8.73 -23.87
C SER A 49 -5.00 9.78 -22.86
N GLN A 50 -5.49 11.01 -22.98
CA GLN A 50 -5.22 12.09 -22.03
C GLN A 50 -5.87 11.81 -20.68
N LEU A 51 -7.09 11.27 -20.64
CA LEU A 51 -7.73 10.83 -19.40
C LEU A 51 -6.90 9.73 -18.73
N ILE A 52 -6.50 8.69 -19.45
CA ILE A 52 -5.62 7.62 -18.95
C ILE A 52 -4.31 8.20 -18.43
N TYR A 53 -3.72 9.15 -19.17
CA TYR A 53 -2.48 9.83 -18.76
C TYR A 53 -2.68 10.65 -17.49
N ILE A 54 -3.76 11.43 -17.38
CA ILE A 54 -4.12 12.18 -16.17
C ILE A 54 -4.42 11.25 -15.00
N THR A 55 -5.11 10.14 -15.21
CA THR A 55 -5.36 9.13 -14.18
C THR A 55 -4.04 8.53 -13.72
N ARG A 56 -3.12 8.20 -14.64
CA ARG A 56 -1.76 7.74 -14.29
C ARG A 56 -0.97 8.80 -13.51
N LEU A 57 -1.08 10.08 -13.86
CA LEU A 57 -0.49 11.17 -13.09
C LEU A 57 -1.14 11.32 -11.70
N GLY A 58 -2.43 10.99 -11.59
CA GLY A 58 -3.22 11.08 -10.36
C GLY A 58 -2.93 9.98 -9.33
N THR A 59 -2.50 8.80 -9.76
CA THR A 59 -2.24 7.62 -8.89
C THR A 59 -0.85 7.62 -8.25
N GLY A 60 -0.16 8.76 -8.16
CA GLY A 60 1.13 8.84 -7.45
C GLY A 60 2.31 8.20 -8.18
N MET A 61 2.19 7.89 -9.47
CA MET A 61 3.31 7.44 -10.31
C MET A 61 4.13 8.63 -10.86
N VAL A 62 4.28 9.71 -10.08
CA VAL A 62 5.12 10.83 -10.48
C VAL A 62 6.55 10.44 -10.18
N ARG A 63 7.28 10.03 -11.22
CA ARG A 63 8.74 9.94 -11.11
C ARG A 63 9.27 11.32 -10.80
N ILE A 64 10.01 11.43 -9.70
CA ILE A 64 10.67 12.69 -9.39
C ILE A 64 11.83 12.82 -10.37
N PRO A 65 11.91 13.89 -11.18
CA PRO A 65 13.02 14.06 -12.11
C PRO A 65 14.35 13.98 -11.36
N ASN A 66 15.26 13.14 -11.86
CA ASN A 66 16.58 12.88 -11.27
C ASN A 66 16.56 12.27 -9.86
N ASP A 67 15.46 11.64 -9.44
CA ASP A 67 15.45 10.88 -8.20
C ASP A 67 16.33 9.64 -8.30
N PRO A 68 17.31 9.45 -7.39
CA PRO A 68 18.26 8.34 -7.47
C PRO A 68 17.60 6.96 -7.41
N TYR A 69 16.45 6.83 -6.73
CA TYR A 69 15.69 5.59 -6.72
C TYR A 69 15.09 5.34 -8.10
N ASP A 70 14.37 6.31 -8.67
CA ASP A 70 13.74 6.16 -9.98
C ASP A 70 14.75 5.89 -11.11
N LEU A 71 15.93 6.53 -11.07
CA LEU A 71 17.01 6.28 -12.03
C LEU A 71 17.53 4.84 -11.95
N ARG A 72 17.58 4.28 -10.75
CA ARG A 72 18.15 2.96 -10.50
C ARG A 72 17.13 1.83 -10.69
N PHE A 73 15.92 2.00 -10.17
CA PHE A 73 14.91 0.95 -10.13
C PHE A 73 13.80 1.14 -11.15
N GLY A 74 13.63 2.32 -11.75
CA GLY A 74 12.45 2.63 -12.56
C GLY A 74 12.33 1.83 -13.88
N HIS A 75 13.28 0.97 -14.21
CA HIS A 75 13.19 0.06 -15.35
C HIS A 75 13.03 -1.41 -14.94
N LEU A 76 13.03 -1.69 -13.64
CA LEU A 76 12.96 -3.02 -13.06
C LEU A 76 11.51 -3.37 -12.67
N SER A 77 11.25 -4.66 -12.54
CA SER A 77 10.03 -5.21 -11.95
C SER A 77 10.38 -6.03 -10.71
N HIS A 78 9.40 -6.34 -9.87
CA HIS A 78 9.62 -7.08 -8.61
C HIS A 78 10.31 -8.45 -8.76
N ASP A 79 10.31 -9.03 -9.96
CA ASP A 79 10.93 -10.29 -10.33
C ASP A 79 12.27 -10.11 -11.08
N SER A 80 12.71 -8.87 -11.33
CA SER A 80 14.02 -8.56 -11.91
C SER A 80 15.15 -9.08 -11.01
N PRO A 81 16.04 -9.98 -11.50
CA PRO A 81 17.15 -10.50 -10.71
C PRO A 81 18.15 -9.41 -10.30
N GLU A 82 18.27 -8.33 -11.07
CA GLU A 82 19.16 -7.19 -10.83
C GLU A 82 18.90 -6.51 -9.50
N ILE A 83 17.65 -6.53 -9.01
CA ILE A 83 17.29 -5.96 -7.70
C ILE A 83 18.16 -6.56 -6.59
N TRP A 84 18.61 -7.80 -6.76
CA TRP A 84 19.35 -8.55 -5.75
C TRP A 84 20.87 -8.43 -5.86
N ASP A 85 21.41 -7.65 -6.79
CA ASP A 85 22.84 -7.36 -6.79
C ASP A 85 23.22 -6.42 -5.63
N ASP A 86 24.52 -6.38 -5.31
CA ASP A 86 25.03 -5.61 -4.17
C ASP A 86 24.77 -4.11 -4.29
N ASN A 87 24.76 -3.56 -5.50
CA ASN A 87 24.57 -2.14 -5.76
C ASN A 87 23.12 -1.71 -5.45
N HIS A 88 22.14 -2.50 -5.90
CA HIS A 88 20.73 -2.28 -5.61
C HIS A 88 20.41 -2.53 -4.14
N GLN A 89 20.87 -3.64 -3.57
CA GLN A 89 20.61 -3.96 -2.17
C GLN A 89 21.27 -2.97 -1.21
N SER A 90 22.51 -2.55 -1.46
CA SER A 90 23.19 -1.50 -0.68
C SER A 90 22.42 -0.19 -0.72
N PHE A 91 21.98 0.24 -1.92
CA PHE A 91 21.17 1.45 -2.06
C PHE A 91 19.90 1.41 -1.22
N LEU A 92 19.14 0.30 -1.25
CA LEU A 92 17.90 0.18 -0.49
C LEU A 92 18.16 0.19 1.03
N ARG A 93 19.17 -0.56 1.49
CA ARG A 93 19.51 -0.67 2.92
C ARG A 93 20.04 0.62 3.53
N SER A 94 20.65 1.48 2.70
CA SER A 94 21.12 2.83 3.06
C SER A 94 19.98 3.85 3.20
N ALA A 95 18.72 3.49 2.89
CA ALA A 95 17.59 4.38 3.09
C ALA A 95 17.45 4.78 4.56
N ARG A 96 17.06 6.03 4.82
CA ARG A 96 16.76 6.51 6.18
C ARG A 96 15.38 6.02 6.58
N PRO A 97 15.25 5.23 7.65
CA PRO A 97 13.94 4.82 8.11
C PRO A 97 13.13 6.05 8.54
N VAL A 98 11.90 6.10 8.05
CA VAL A 98 10.90 7.11 8.35
C VAL A 98 9.61 6.40 8.77
N PRO A 99 8.92 6.92 9.80
CA PRO A 99 7.73 6.29 10.39
C PRO A 99 6.50 6.52 9.51
N ILE A 100 6.55 5.92 8.34
CA ILE A 100 5.56 6.01 7.27
C ILE A 100 5.11 4.60 6.92
N HIS A 101 3.81 4.51 6.68
CA HIS A 101 3.10 3.33 6.24
C HIS A 101 2.80 3.44 4.73
N SER A 102 3.36 2.51 3.95
CA SER A 102 3.05 2.31 2.53
C SER A 102 1.73 1.53 2.42
N HIS A 103 0.63 2.27 2.36
CA HIS A 103 -0.72 1.72 2.21
C HIS A 103 -0.91 1.16 0.80
N ASN A 104 -1.61 0.03 0.70
CA ASN A 104 -1.76 -0.74 -0.53
C ASN A 104 -0.46 -0.86 -1.34
N ASP A 105 0.62 -1.26 -0.68
CA ASP A 105 1.97 -1.26 -1.25
C ASP A 105 2.08 -2.09 -2.54
N TYR A 106 1.26 -3.13 -2.66
CA TYR A 106 1.18 -3.96 -3.85
C TYR A 106 0.70 -3.22 -5.11
N THR A 107 0.26 -1.97 -5.00
CA THR A 107 -0.03 -1.10 -6.16
C THR A 107 1.21 -0.37 -6.69
N ARG A 108 2.35 -0.46 -5.99
CA ARG A 108 3.58 0.28 -6.31
C ARG A 108 4.30 -0.37 -7.47
N HIS A 109 5.28 0.32 -8.06
CA HIS A 109 5.96 -0.19 -9.26
C HIS A 109 6.71 -1.49 -8.96
N ILE A 110 7.43 -1.48 -7.83
CA ILE A 110 8.16 -2.63 -7.30
C ILE A 110 7.78 -2.74 -5.81
N PRO A 111 6.69 -3.47 -5.49
CA PRO A 111 6.20 -3.63 -4.11
C PRO A 111 7.32 -4.08 -3.17
N LEU A 112 7.22 -3.73 -1.89
CA LEU A 112 8.25 -3.87 -0.86
C LEU A 112 9.49 -3.00 -1.09
N PHE A 113 10.14 -3.12 -2.24
CA PHE A 113 11.42 -2.45 -2.53
C PHE A 113 11.25 -0.93 -2.62
N GLU A 114 10.16 -0.45 -3.21
CA GLU A 114 9.91 0.99 -3.31
C GLU A 114 9.62 1.63 -1.95
N ALA A 115 8.85 0.94 -1.10
CA ALA A 115 8.61 1.40 0.27
C ALA A 115 9.90 1.41 1.09
N LEU A 116 10.65 0.31 1.10
CA LEU A 116 11.90 0.20 1.86
C LEU A 116 12.97 1.16 1.35
N GLY A 117 13.15 1.28 0.03
CA GLY A 117 14.09 2.24 -0.58
C GLY A 117 13.70 3.70 -0.35
N SER A 118 12.42 3.95 -0.07
CA SER A 118 11.94 5.27 0.36
C SER A 118 12.09 5.50 1.87
N GLY A 119 12.41 4.45 2.64
CA GLY A 119 12.59 4.49 4.09
C GLY A 119 11.36 4.10 4.89
N CYS A 120 10.25 3.69 4.27
CA CYS A 120 9.04 3.33 5.00
C CYS A 120 9.31 2.12 5.90
N ILE A 121 8.93 2.22 7.18
CA ILE A 121 9.07 1.14 8.16
C ILE A 121 7.81 0.29 8.30
N SER A 122 6.75 0.59 7.55
CA SER A 122 5.50 -0.16 7.58
C SER A 122 4.88 -0.24 6.19
N ILE A 123 4.28 -1.38 5.88
CA ILE A 123 3.83 -1.75 4.55
C ILE A 123 2.55 -2.57 4.68
N GLU A 124 1.60 -2.40 3.77
CA GLU A 124 0.35 -3.15 3.75
C GLU A 124 0.19 -4.06 2.54
N ALA A 125 -0.35 -5.26 2.77
CA ALA A 125 -0.77 -6.19 1.74
C ALA A 125 -2.24 -6.63 1.95
N ASP A 126 -3.08 -6.38 0.94
CA ASP A 126 -4.43 -6.93 0.85
C ASP A 126 -4.36 -8.38 0.40
N VAL A 127 -4.82 -9.33 1.21
CA VAL A 127 -4.74 -10.76 0.91
C VAL A 127 -6.10 -11.43 0.74
N HIS A 128 -6.17 -12.29 -0.27
CA HIS A 128 -7.31 -13.16 -0.55
C HIS A 128 -6.88 -14.62 -0.50
N LEU A 129 -7.55 -15.42 0.33
CA LEU A 129 -7.39 -16.87 0.36
C LEU A 129 -8.04 -17.52 -0.86
N ARG A 130 -7.26 -18.29 -1.63
CA ARG A 130 -7.74 -19.18 -2.70
C ARG A 130 -6.83 -20.41 -2.80
N HIS A 131 -7.41 -21.61 -2.88
CA HIS A 131 -6.64 -22.87 -3.04
C HIS A 131 -5.45 -22.96 -2.05
N ASP A 132 -5.71 -22.70 -0.77
CA ASP A 132 -4.73 -22.75 0.33
C ASP A 132 -3.52 -21.80 0.17
N ASN A 133 -3.67 -20.75 -0.63
CA ASN A 133 -2.65 -19.72 -0.79
C ASN A 133 -3.22 -18.31 -0.66
N LEU A 134 -2.36 -17.36 -0.28
CA LEU A 134 -2.68 -15.96 -0.07
C LEU A 134 -2.22 -15.14 -1.28
N PHE A 135 -3.19 -14.72 -2.08
CA PHE A 135 -2.96 -13.86 -3.24
C PHE A 135 -3.10 -12.39 -2.86
N VAL A 136 -2.24 -11.55 -3.42
CA VAL A 136 -2.21 -10.12 -3.11
C VAL A 136 -2.95 -9.34 -4.18
N ALA A 137 -4.05 -8.69 -3.79
CA ALA A 137 -4.83 -7.83 -4.67
C ALA A 137 -5.83 -6.99 -3.89
N HIS A 138 -6.22 -5.82 -4.43
CA HIS A 138 -7.27 -4.99 -3.85
C HIS A 138 -8.66 -5.62 -3.96
N SER A 139 -8.89 -6.39 -5.03
CA SER A 139 -10.15 -7.08 -5.26
C SER A 139 -9.91 -8.44 -5.92
N ARG A 140 -10.87 -9.36 -5.75
CA ARG A 140 -10.83 -10.70 -6.34
C ARG A 140 -10.72 -10.69 -7.87
N LEU A 141 -11.21 -9.63 -8.54
CA LEU A 141 -11.17 -9.50 -10.00
C LEU A 141 -9.76 -9.19 -10.52
N ASN A 142 -8.92 -8.56 -9.69
CA ASN A 142 -7.56 -8.15 -10.05
C ASN A 142 -6.49 -9.14 -9.55
N MET A 143 -6.90 -10.33 -9.13
CA MET A 143 -5.99 -11.36 -8.66
C MET A 143 -5.07 -11.84 -9.79
N ASN A 144 -3.77 -11.78 -9.55
CA ASN A 144 -2.76 -12.36 -10.44
C ASN A 144 -2.16 -13.60 -9.74
N PRO A 145 -2.15 -14.77 -10.40
CA PRO A 145 -1.64 -16.01 -9.79
C PRO A 145 -0.14 -15.95 -9.44
N HIS A 146 0.62 -15.04 -10.05
CA HIS A 146 2.04 -14.82 -9.74
C HIS A 146 2.27 -13.86 -8.57
N ARG A 147 1.22 -13.22 -8.04
CA ARG A 147 1.30 -12.24 -6.95
C ARG A 147 0.75 -12.84 -5.66
N THR A 148 1.63 -13.46 -4.89
CA THR A 148 1.32 -14.07 -3.59
C THR A 148 1.97 -13.30 -2.46
N LEU A 149 1.45 -13.43 -1.24
CA LEU A 149 2.04 -12.81 -0.05
C LEU A 149 3.49 -13.28 0.14
N GLN A 150 3.73 -14.58 -0.06
CA GLN A 150 5.08 -15.15 -0.03
C GLN A 150 6.01 -14.55 -1.07
N GLY A 151 5.55 -14.45 -2.33
CA GLY A 151 6.38 -13.99 -3.44
C GLY A 151 6.72 -12.51 -3.39
N LEU A 152 5.75 -11.67 -2.99
CA LEU A 152 5.95 -10.22 -2.95
C LEU A 152 6.58 -9.72 -1.65
N TYR A 153 6.33 -10.38 -0.52
CA TYR A 153 6.71 -9.87 0.80
C TYR A 153 7.57 -10.84 1.60
N LEU A 154 7.06 -12.04 1.94
CA LEU A 154 7.72 -12.87 2.96
C LEU A 154 9.08 -13.41 2.51
N LYS A 155 9.20 -13.97 1.31
CA LYS A 155 10.47 -14.51 0.80
C LYS A 155 11.49 -13.39 0.54
N PRO A 156 11.14 -12.25 -0.10
CA PRO A 156 12.06 -11.13 -0.20
C PRO A 156 12.55 -10.60 1.15
N LEU A 157 11.66 -10.41 2.13
CA LEU A 157 12.02 -9.98 3.48
C LEU A 157 12.95 -10.99 4.17
N GLN A 158 12.63 -12.29 4.08
CA GLN A 158 13.49 -13.35 4.60
C GLN A 158 14.91 -13.24 4.03
N ARG A 159 15.04 -13.16 2.70
CA ARG A 159 16.35 -13.04 2.02
C ARG A 159 17.11 -11.80 2.46
N MET A 160 16.43 -10.67 2.62
CA MET A 160 17.06 -9.42 3.09
C MET A 160 17.55 -9.56 4.54
N PHE A 161 16.77 -10.17 5.42
CA PHE A 161 17.16 -10.37 6.81
C PHE A 161 18.29 -11.39 6.95
N GLU A 162 18.25 -12.51 6.25
CA GLU A 162 19.34 -13.50 6.23
C GLU A 162 20.67 -12.84 5.80
N ALA A 163 20.64 -12.03 4.74
CA ALA A 163 21.83 -11.30 4.28
C ALA A 163 22.34 -10.30 5.33
N ARG A 164 21.44 -9.66 6.10
CA ARG A 164 21.80 -8.72 7.18
C ARG A 164 22.30 -9.41 8.45
N ASN A 165 21.92 -10.66 8.66
CA ASN A 165 22.19 -11.42 9.87
C ASN A 165 23.23 -12.53 9.66
N ALA A 166 23.87 -12.60 8.49
CA ALA A 166 25.01 -13.49 8.25
C ALA A 166 26.13 -13.19 9.24
N GLY A 167 26.40 -14.13 10.16
CA GLY A 167 27.43 -13.98 11.20
C GLY A 167 27.00 -13.20 12.45
N VAL A 168 25.73 -12.83 12.57
CA VAL A 168 25.17 -12.27 13.81
C VAL A 168 24.93 -13.42 14.80
N LYS A 169 25.19 -13.18 16.11
CA LYS A 169 25.00 -14.18 17.16
C LYS A 169 23.52 -14.52 17.35
N ASN A 170 23.22 -15.74 17.81
CA ASN A 170 21.86 -16.30 17.91
C ASN A 170 20.84 -15.48 18.74
N ASP A 171 21.29 -14.55 19.59
CA ASP A 171 20.42 -13.70 20.41
C ASP A 171 20.35 -12.24 19.93
N ASP A 172 21.12 -11.89 18.91
CA ASP A 172 21.15 -10.56 18.32
C ASP A 172 20.48 -10.55 16.94
N TRP A 173 20.04 -9.39 16.48
CA TRP A 173 19.43 -9.25 15.16
C TRP A 173 19.68 -7.89 14.52
N GLN A 174 19.69 -7.86 13.20
CA GLN A 174 19.84 -6.68 12.37
C GLN A 174 18.61 -6.57 11.47
N GLY A 175 17.92 -5.45 11.55
CA GLY A 175 16.80 -5.08 10.70
C GLY A 175 17.29 -4.71 9.30
N PHE A 176 16.35 -4.24 8.48
CA PHE A 176 16.62 -3.93 7.07
C PHE A 176 17.52 -2.69 6.87
N PHE A 177 17.39 -1.67 7.71
CA PHE A 177 18.05 -0.37 7.53
C PHE A 177 19.44 -0.35 8.17
N GLU A 178 20.48 0.06 7.43
CA GLU A 178 21.86 0.14 7.96
C GLU A 178 22.01 1.26 8.99
N MET A 179 21.34 2.40 8.77
CA MET A 179 21.44 3.55 9.68
C MET A 179 20.64 3.39 10.97
N ALA A 180 19.73 2.41 11.02
CA ALA A 180 19.02 2.05 12.25
C ALA A 180 18.85 0.52 12.29
N PRO A 181 19.88 -0.23 12.68
CA PRO A 181 19.86 -1.68 12.58
C PRO A 181 18.89 -2.39 13.53
N LYS A 182 18.28 -1.66 14.48
CA LYS A 182 17.22 -2.16 15.36
C LYS A 182 15.82 -1.68 14.95
N GLN A 183 15.69 -1.08 13.78
CA GLN A 183 14.39 -0.72 13.23
C GLN A 183 13.69 -1.97 12.69
N THR A 184 12.56 -2.33 13.32
CA THR A 184 11.64 -3.34 12.80
C THR A 184 10.90 -2.80 11.58
N VAL A 185 10.62 -3.66 10.61
CA VAL A 185 9.66 -3.40 9.54
C VAL A 185 8.32 -4.00 9.95
N THR A 186 7.22 -3.28 9.76
CA THR A 186 5.88 -3.79 10.02
C THR A 186 5.21 -4.22 8.72
N LEU A 187 4.71 -5.44 8.67
CA LEU A 187 3.84 -5.92 7.60
C LEU A 187 2.40 -5.99 8.14
N LEU A 188 1.57 -5.05 7.68
CA LEU A 188 0.13 -5.04 7.91
C LEU A 188 -0.55 -5.93 6.85
N VAL A 189 -1.22 -6.98 7.28
CA VAL A 189 -1.89 -7.94 6.38
C VAL A 189 -3.40 -7.75 6.52
N ASP A 190 -4.03 -7.21 5.48
CA ASP A 190 -5.48 -6.98 5.45
C ASP A 190 -6.18 -8.20 4.84
N LEU A 191 -6.90 -8.95 5.68
CA LEU A 191 -7.60 -10.16 5.29
C LEU A 191 -8.92 -9.79 4.59
N LYS A 192 -9.01 -10.04 3.28
CA LYS A 192 -10.20 -9.73 2.44
C LYS A 192 -11.12 -10.94 2.20
N THR A 193 -10.83 -12.08 2.82
CA THR A 193 -11.61 -13.34 2.73
C THR A 193 -12.11 -13.78 4.11
N ALA A 194 -12.62 -15.01 4.24
CA ALA A 194 -13.13 -15.52 5.51
C ALA A 194 -12.01 -15.51 6.56
N GLY A 195 -12.28 -14.88 7.71
CA GLY A 195 -11.26 -14.49 8.68
C GLY A 195 -10.44 -15.65 9.23
N PRO A 196 -11.08 -16.64 9.89
CA PRO A 196 -10.37 -17.75 10.52
C PRO A 196 -9.49 -18.55 9.54
N GLU A 197 -10.04 -18.95 8.40
CA GLU A 197 -9.32 -19.77 7.41
C GLU A 197 -8.16 -18.99 6.77
N THR A 198 -8.36 -17.70 6.49
CA THR A 198 -7.30 -16.85 5.93
C THR A 198 -6.20 -16.61 6.97
N PHE A 199 -6.57 -16.46 8.24
CA PHE A 199 -5.64 -16.29 9.35
C PHE A 199 -4.79 -17.54 9.57
N ASP A 200 -5.38 -18.73 9.52
CA ASP A 200 -4.66 -19.99 9.68
C ASP A 200 -3.59 -20.16 8.59
N VAL A 201 -3.92 -19.83 7.33
CA VAL A 201 -2.95 -19.86 6.23
C VAL A 201 -1.88 -18.80 6.41
N LEU A 202 -2.22 -17.58 6.87
CA LEU A 202 -1.21 -16.56 7.20
C LEU A 202 -0.23 -17.07 8.27
N ASN A 203 -0.76 -17.60 9.37
CA ASN A 203 0.04 -18.13 10.48
C ASN A 203 0.98 -19.26 10.03
N ALA A 204 0.51 -20.14 9.14
CA ALA A 204 1.33 -21.20 8.55
C ALA A 204 2.42 -20.64 7.63
N GLN A 205 2.11 -19.64 6.78
CA GLN A 205 3.08 -19.04 5.86
C GLN A 205 4.21 -18.26 6.57
N LEU A 206 4.01 -17.86 7.82
CA LEU A 206 5.02 -17.20 8.66
C LEU A 206 6.02 -18.16 9.30
N GLN A 207 5.79 -19.48 9.26
CA GLN A 207 6.65 -20.46 9.92
C GLN A 207 8.14 -20.34 9.55
N PRO A 208 8.54 -20.15 8.28
CA PRO A 208 9.97 -19.99 7.96
C PRO A 208 10.64 -18.80 8.65
N LEU A 209 9.93 -17.68 8.79
CA LEU A 209 10.44 -16.49 9.48
C LEU A 209 10.46 -16.68 11.01
N ARG A 210 9.53 -17.50 11.53
CA ARG A 210 9.47 -17.91 12.94
C ARG A 210 10.66 -18.81 13.30
N ASP A 211 10.97 -19.79 12.46
CA ASP A 211 12.12 -20.71 12.63
C ASP A 211 13.46 -19.95 12.64
N LEU A 212 13.53 -18.85 11.89
CA LEU A 212 14.69 -17.95 11.85
C LEU A 212 14.73 -16.92 13.00
N GLY A 213 13.70 -16.85 13.85
CA GLY A 213 13.62 -15.88 14.95
C GLY A 213 13.46 -14.43 14.49
N TYR A 214 12.88 -14.20 13.30
CA TYR A 214 12.74 -12.87 12.70
C TYR A 214 11.43 -12.16 13.02
N LEU A 215 10.47 -12.84 13.64
CA LEU A 215 9.16 -12.28 13.98
C LEU A 215 9.15 -11.67 15.37
N THR A 216 8.67 -10.43 15.48
CA THR A 216 8.38 -9.78 16.76
C THR A 216 7.29 -10.59 17.45
N TYR A 217 7.44 -10.88 18.74
CA TYR A 217 6.47 -11.69 19.46
C TYR A 217 6.25 -11.23 20.90
N TRP A 218 5.10 -11.58 21.46
CA TRP A 218 4.80 -11.47 22.88
C TRP A 218 5.29 -12.71 23.62
N ASN A 219 6.13 -12.53 24.64
CA ASN A 219 6.71 -13.64 25.41
C ASN A 219 5.91 -14.06 26.66
N GLY A 220 4.76 -13.42 26.91
CA GLY A 220 3.98 -13.57 28.15
C GLY A 220 4.02 -12.33 29.04
N THR A 221 5.08 -11.52 28.95
CA THR A 221 5.34 -10.37 29.84
C THR A 221 5.61 -9.07 29.07
N GLU A 222 6.33 -9.18 27.95
CA GLU A 222 6.72 -8.06 27.11
C GLU A 222 6.77 -8.44 25.63
N ARG A 223 6.84 -7.42 24.78
CA ARG A 223 6.98 -7.57 23.34
C ARG A 223 8.46 -7.60 22.99
N ILE A 224 8.92 -8.73 22.48
CA ILE A 224 10.28 -8.92 21.99
C ILE A 224 10.35 -8.49 20.54
N ILE A 225 10.92 -7.31 20.28
CA ILE A 225 11.07 -6.76 18.94
C ILE A 225 12.12 -7.54 18.14
N ARG A 226 11.78 -7.85 16.89
CA ARG A 226 12.63 -8.53 15.89
C ARG A 226 12.55 -7.79 14.55
N PRO A 227 13.31 -8.20 13.50
CA PRO A 227 13.32 -7.50 12.21
C PRO A 227 11.94 -7.28 11.57
N LEU A 228 10.98 -8.17 11.81
CA LEU A 228 9.64 -8.10 11.24
C LEU A 228 8.55 -8.16 12.31
N THR A 229 7.68 -7.16 12.32
CA THR A 229 6.44 -7.18 13.09
C THR A 229 5.27 -7.46 12.16
N VAL A 230 4.42 -8.45 12.46
CA VAL A 230 3.25 -8.77 11.64
C VAL A 230 1.98 -8.31 12.35
N VAL A 231 1.13 -7.60 11.63
CA VAL A 231 -0.15 -7.09 12.15
C VAL A 231 -1.29 -7.52 11.23
N GLY A 232 -2.31 -8.18 11.76
CA GLY A 232 -3.53 -8.54 11.04
C GLY A 232 -4.58 -7.43 11.14
N THR A 233 -5.20 -7.08 10.01
CA THR A 233 -6.34 -6.15 9.91
C THR A 233 -7.42 -6.70 8.97
N GLY A 234 -8.45 -5.92 8.66
CA GLY A 234 -9.57 -6.36 7.82
C GLY A 234 -10.44 -7.40 8.52
N ASN A 235 -10.65 -8.56 7.87
CA ASN A 235 -11.41 -9.68 8.43
C ASN A 235 -10.58 -10.59 9.35
N THR A 236 -9.37 -10.19 9.77
CA THR A 236 -8.66 -10.91 10.84
C THR A 236 -9.65 -11.13 12.01
N PRO A 237 -9.70 -12.29 12.68
CA PRO A 237 -10.51 -12.43 13.91
C PRO A 237 -9.70 -12.15 15.18
N PHE A 238 -10.20 -11.29 16.07
CA PHE A 238 -9.49 -10.95 17.31
C PHE A 238 -9.27 -12.18 18.19
N GLU A 239 -10.27 -13.06 18.24
CA GLU A 239 -10.20 -14.34 18.95
C GLU A 239 -9.12 -15.27 18.37
N SER A 240 -8.91 -15.28 17.06
CA SER A 240 -7.83 -16.07 16.44
C SER A 240 -6.46 -15.55 16.87
N VAL A 241 -6.30 -14.22 16.97
CA VAL A 241 -5.08 -13.62 17.53
C VAL A 241 -4.90 -14.04 18.98
N LEU A 242 -5.93 -14.00 19.83
CA LEU A 242 -5.84 -14.37 21.24
C LEU A 242 -5.62 -15.87 21.48
N ALA A 243 -6.17 -16.73 20.61
CA ALA A 243 -6.04 -18.19 20.68
C ALA A 243 -4.64 -18.71 20.36
N MET A 244 -3.76 -17.90 19.76
CA MET A 244 -2.34 -18.27 19.63
C MET A 244 -1.70 -18.44 21.01
N ASN A 245 -0.51 -19.04 21.04
CA ASN A 245 0.25 -19.25 22.26
C ASN A 245 0.47 -17.94 23.03
N SER A 246 0.00 -17.88 24.29
CA SER A 246 0.07 -16.68 25.14
C SER A 246 1.49 -16.28 25.55
N THR A 247 2.47 -17.17 25.36
CA THR A 247 3.91 -16.88 25.58
C THR A 247 4.71 -16.82 24.29
N HIS A 248 4.06 -16.95 23.13
CA HIS A 248 4.71 -16.82 21.84
C HIS A 248 3.72 -16.40 20.74
N ARG A 249 3.15 -15.18 20.89
CA ARG A 249 2.22 -14.60 19.92
C ARG A 249 2.96 -13.64 19.00
N ASP A 250 3.05 -13.97 17.72
CA ASP A 250 3.84 -13.21 16.74
C ASP A 250 3.04 -12.55 15.61
N ILE A 251 1.71 -12.66 15.68
CA ILE A 251 0.77 -11.84 14.92
C ILE A 251 0.02 -10.97 15.91
N PHE A 252 0.06 -9.65 15.68
CA PHE A 252 -0.66 -8.68 16.48
C PHE A 252 -1.90 -8.19 15.74
N TRP A 253 -2.83 -7.63 16.49
CA TRP A 253 -4.08 -7.08 15.98
C TRP A 253 -3.95 -5.57 15.65
N ASP A 254 -4.65 -5.12 14.62
CA ASP A 254 -4.91 -3.69 14.34
C ASP A 254 -6.23 -3.27 15.02
N ALA A 255 -6.12 -2.63 16.19
CA ALA A 255 -7.28 -2.19 16.95
C ALA A 255 -8.04 -1.07 16.21
N LYS A 256 -9.35 -0.96 16.43
CA LYS A 256 -10.13 0.13 15.84
C LYS A 256 -9.92 1.39 16.67
N LEU A 257 -9.17 2.35 16.13
CA LEU A 257 -8.79 3.57 16.85
C LEU A 257 -10.00 4.37 17.31
N GLU A 258 -11.08 4.39 16.52
CA GLU A 258 -12.34 5.07 16.86
C GLU A 258 -13.18 4.34 17.93
N ARG A 259 -12.75 3.16 18.39
CA ARG A 259 -13.42 2.31 19.39
C ARG A 259 -12.43 1.66 20.36
N LEU A 260 -11.37 2.38 20.76
CA LEU A 260 -10.39 1.86 21.72
C LEU A 260 -10.93 1.72 23.14
N VAL A 261 -11.79 2.66 23.57
CA VAL A 261 -12.45 2.57 24.87
C VAL A 261 -13.46 1.43 24.83
N SER A 262 -13.21 0.40 25.63
CA SER A 262 -14.03 -0.80 25.65
C SER A 262 -14.84 -0.91 26.94
N MET A 263 -15.96 -1.66 26.88
CA MET A 263 -16.65 -2.07 28.09
C MET A 263 -15.81 -3.03 28.92
N ASP A 264 -14.92 -3.78 28.28
CA ASP A 264 -14.01 -4.76 28.90
C ASP A 264 -12.74 -4.12 29.47
N ASP A 265 -12.58 -2.79 29.37
CA ASP A 265 -11.49 -2.07 30.03
C ASP A 265 -11.77 -1.96 31.55
N ASP A 266 -10.79 -2.35 32.35
CA ASP A 266 -10.83 -2.29 33.81
C ASP A 266 -10.03 -1.09 34.32
N PHE A 267 -10.77 -0.05 34.72
CA PHE A 267 -10.22 1.18 35.29
C PHE A 267 -10.07 1.13 36.82
N SER A 268 -10.38 -0.01 37.46
CA SER A 268 -10.17 -0.19 38.89
C SER A 268 -8.73 -0.57 39.25
N THR A 269 -7.94 -1.03 38.27
CA THR A 269 -6.50 -1.31 38.44
C THR A 269 -5.65 -0.06 38.26
N ASN A 270 -4.43 -0.07 38.81
CA ASN A 270 -3.44 1.00 38.61
C ASN A 270 -2.08 0.42 38.16
N PRO A 271 -1.69 0.59 36.88
CA PRO A 271 -2.42 1.27 35.81
C PRO A 271 -3.70 0.53 35.38
N PRO A 272 -4.63 1.18 34.66
CA PRO A 272 -5.79 0.52 34.06
C PRO A 272 -5.40 -0.66 33.17
N THR A 273 -6.24 -1.69 33.15
CA THR A 273 -6.09 -2.83 32.24
C THR A 273 -7.02 -2.66 31.06
N TYR A 274 -6.46 -2.67 29.84
CA TYR A 274 -7.22 -2.43 28.62
C TYR A 274 -7.45 -3.72 27.84
N LYS A 275 -8.63 -3.85 27.21
CA LYS A 275 -8.95 -4.93 26.26
C LYS A 275 -7.92 -4.98 25.13
N PHE A 276 -7.70 -3.84 24.50
CA PHE A 276 -6.68 -3.67 23.48
C PHE A 276 -5.43 -3.12 24.14
N ASN A 277 -4.34 -3.89 24.08
CA ASN A 277 -3.10 -3.53 24.73
C ASN A 277 -1.90 -4.15 23.99
N ARG A 278 -0.70 -3.79 24.43
CA ARG A 278 0.57 -4.25 23.83
C ARG A 278 0.75 -5.78 23.71
N SER A 279 0.01 -6.60 24.46
CA SER A 279 0.12 -8.06 24.34
C SER A 279 -0.60 -8.62 23.12
N ASN A 280 -1.63 -7.94 22.64
CA ASN A 280 -2.51 -8.43 21.58
C ASN A 280 -2.57 -7.55 20.34
N SER A 281 -2.37 -6.23 20.48
CA SER A 281 -2.52 -5.26 19.40
C SER A 281 -1.22 -4.48 19.19
N TYR A 282 -0.89 -4.12 17.96
CA TYR A 282 0.29 -3.29 17.63
C TYR A 282 -0.12 -1.91 17.15
N PHE A 283 -1.01 -1.88 16.16
CA PHE A 283 -1.62 -0.65 15.68
C PHE A 283 -2.98 -0.40 16.31
N ALA A 284 -3.39 0.85 16.27
CA ALA A 284 -4.77 1.26 16.33
C ALA A 284 -5.05 2.17 15.13
N SER A 285 -5.90 1.74 14.21
CA SER A 285 -6.15 2.44 12.95
C SER A 285 -7.59 2.91 12.81
N THR A 286 -7.80 4.05 12.14
CA THR A 286 -9.12 4.48 11.65
C THR A 286 -8.99 5.38 10.42
N ARG A 287 -10.12 5.70 9.79
CA ARG A 287 -10.17 6.70 8.72
C ARG A 287 -9.89 8.08 9.28
N PHE A 288 -9.21 8.91 8.51
CA PHE A 288 -8.95 10.30 8.89
C PHE A 288 -10.25 11.10 9.13
N GLU A 289 -11.35 10.77 8.43
CA GLU A 289 -12.67 11.39 8.66
C GLU A 289 -13.21 11.18 10.09
N ASN A 290 -12.74 10.15 10.80
CA ASN A 290 -13.13 9.82 12.17
C ASN A 290 -12.16 10.37 13.23
N ALA A 291 -11.18 11.19 12.81
CA ALA A 291 -10.09 11.60 13.69
C ALA A 291 -10.58 12.52 14.82
N ILE A 292 -10.27 12.14 16.06
CA ILE A 292 -10.45 12.97 17.26
C ILE A 292 -9.07 13.42 17.74
N LEU A 293 -8.62 14.55 17.20
CA LEU A 293 -7.26 15.10 17.42
C LEU A 293 -7.19 16.14 18.52
N TYR A 294 -8.32 16.51 19.12
CA TYR A 294 -8.39 17.47 20.20
C TYR A 294 -9.18 16.86 21.35
N ARG A 295 -8.69 17.07 22.58
CA ARG A 295 -9.38 16.62 23.77
C ARG A 295 -10.75 17.29 23.84
N SER A 296 -11.77 16.52 24.21
CA SER A 296 -13.09 17.08 24.46
C SER A 296 -13.11 17.78 25.83
N ASN A 297 -13.76 18.95 25.89
CA ASN A 297 -13.93 19.72 27.13
C ASN A 297 -14.96 19.05 28.07
N PHE A 298 -14.64 17.89 28.65
CA PHE A 298 -15.42 17.25 29.72
C PHE A 298 -15.26 17.97 31.07
N GLN A 299 -15.21 19.30 31.06
CA GLN A 299 -15.07 20.10 32.26
C GLN A 299 -16.39 20.79 32.59
N ARG A 300 -16.96 20.40 33.75
CA ARG A 300 -17.93 21.12 34.63
C ARG A 300 -19.31 20.49 34.87
N ILE A 301 -19.42 19.19 35.15
CA ILE A 301 -20.64 18.68 35.85
C ILE A 301 -20.31 17.85 37.11
N LEU A 302 -19.15 17.21 37.20
CA LEU A 302 -18.75 16.41 38.37
C LEU A 302 -17.35 16.79 38.86
N GLU A 303 -17.15 16.84 40.18
CA GLU A 303 -15.87 17.20 40.82
C GLU A 303 -14.76 16.15 40.56
N THR A 304 -15.10 14.97 40.06
CA THR A 304 -14.17 14.01 39.42
C THR A 304 -14.96 13.07 38.50
N PRO A 305 -14.83 13.14 37.16
CA PRO A 305 -15.49 12.20 36.26
C PRO A 305 -14.89 10.78 36.42
N PRO A 306 -15.68 9.69 36.24
CA PRO A 306 -15.17 8.32 36.20
C PRO A 306 -13.92 8.17 35.31
N SER A 307 -12.96 7.32 35.71
CA SER A 307 -11.70 7.11 34.97
C SER A 307 -11.90 6.77 33.49
N ARG A 308 -13.02 6.12 33.13
CA ARG A 308 -13.41 5.85 31.75
C ARG A 308 -13.78 7.12 30.97
N GLU A 309 -14.50 8.06 31.58
CA GLU A 309 -14.85 9.34 30.95
C GLU A 309 -13.60 10.20 30.72
N LEU A 310 -12.63 10.13 31.64
CA LEU A 310 -11.33 10.78 31.44
C LEU A 310 -10.59 10.21 30.21
N ASP A 311 -10.58 8.88 30.04
CA ASP A 311 -9.98 8.23 28.87
C ASP A 311 -10.72 8.59 27.57
N MET A 312 -12.05 8.63 27.60
CA MET A 312 -12.88 9.08 26.47
C MET A 312 -12.62 10.54 26.08
N ALA A 313 -12.20 11.37 27.03
CA ALA A 313 -11.91 12.78 26.79
C ALA A 313 -10.54 13.03 26.15
N LEU A 314 -9.63 12.04 26.19
CA LEU A 314 -8.34 12.09 25.54
C LEU A 314 -8.50 12.08 24.01
N THR A 315 -7.47 12.58 23.30
CA THR A 315 -7.40 12.35 21.85
C THR A 315 -7.26 10.86 21.55
N GLN A 316 -7.64 10.43 20.36
CA GLN A 316 -7.45 9.04 19.93
C GLN A 316 -5.97 8.62 19.97
N ILE A 317 -5.04 9.53 19.66
CA ILE A 317 -3.61 9.25 19.71
C ILE A 317 -3.15 9.00 21.16
N GLU A 318 -3.65 9.80 22.11
CA GLU A 318 -3.37 9.61 23.54
C GLU A 318 -3.96 8.30 24.06
N GLN A 319 -5.19 7.95 23.66
CA GLN A 319 -5.82 6.67 24.01
C GLN A 319 -5.00 5.46 23.50
N ALA A 320 -4.48 5.54 22.27
CA ALA A 320 -3.60 4.52 21.71
C ALA A 320 -2.27 4.43 22.47
N LYS A 321 -1.65 5.59 22.79
CA LYS A 321 -0.40 5.64 23.57
C LYS A 321 -0.56 5.02 24.95
N ALA A 322 -1.66 5.30 25.66
CA ALA A 322 -1.96 4.71 26.97
C ALA A 322 -2.05 3.18 26.94
N ARG A 323 -2.46 2.61 25.79
CA ARG A 323 -2.57 1.16 25.54
C ARG A 323 -1.28 0.53 25.01
N GLY A 324 -0.23 1.32 24.80
CA GLY A 324 1.03 0.89 24.17
C GLY A 324 0.89 0.56 22.69
N LEU A 325 -0.03 1.26 22.00
CA LEU A 325 -0.35 1.05 20.59
C LEU A 325 0.09 2.25 19.75
N LEU A 326 0.41 1.99 18.48
CA LEU A 326 0.73 3.01 17.50
C LEU A 326 -0.55 3.44 16.77
N ALA A 327 -0.96 4.71 16.96
CA ALA A 327 -2.08 5.28 16.22
C ALA A 327 -1.74 5.50 14.74
N ARG A 328 -2.70 5.19 13.85
CA ARG A 328 -2.61 5.42 12.40
C ARG A 328 -3.95 5.95 11.86
N TYR A 329 -3.88 6.92 10.95
CA TYR A 329 -5.03 7.33 10.15
C TYR A 329 -4.81 7.02 8.68
N TRP A 330 -5.75 6.33 8.06
CA TRP A 330 -5.77 6.09 6.61
C TRP A 330 -6.78 7.01 5.92
N ASP A 331 -6.70 7.12 4.59
CA ASP A 331 -7.48 8.09 3.80
C ASP A 331 -7.24 9.56 4.21
N THR A 332 -5.99 9.89 4.55
CA THR A 332 -5.60 11.27 4.81
C THR A 332 -5.68 12.12 3.53
N PRO A 333 -6.04 13.41 3.59
CA PRO A 333 -6.14 14.26 2.41
C PRO A 333 -4.86 14.22 1.57
N SER A 334 -4.96 13.81 0.30
CA SER A 334 -3.80 13.76 -0.62
C SER A 334 -3.67 15.03 -1.46
N LYS A 335 -4.77 15.76 -1.65
CA LYS A 335 -4.85 16.98 -2.46
C LYS A 335 -5.82 18.00 -1.84
N PRO A 336 -5.62 19.31 -2.09
CA PRO A 336 -4.43 19.90 -2.71
C PRO A 336 -3.19 19.77 -1.81
N PRO A 337 -1.95 19.88 -2.33
CA PRO A 337 -0.72 19.63 -1.58
C PRO A 337 -0.61 20.38 -0.25
N ASN A 338 -1.10 21.62 -0.18
CA ASN A 338 -1.11 22.42 1.04
C ASN A 338 -2.02 21.84 2.14
N VAL A 339 -3.19 21.29 1.78
CA VAL A 339 -4.11 20.67 2.76
C VAL A 339 -3.53 19.37 3.29
N ARG A 340 -2.93 18.56 2.40
CA ARG A 340 -2.17 17.37 2.77
C ARG A 340 -1.05 17.69 3.76
N ASP A 341 -0.21 18.67 3.42
CA ASP A 341 0.94 19.05 4.25
C ASP A 341 0.49 19.59 5.62
N ILE A 342 -0.66 20.31 5.69
CA ILE A 342 -1.27 20.73 6.96
C ILE A 342 -1.76 19.53 7.77
N ALA A 343 -2.49 18.60 7.16
CA ALA A 343 -3.00 17.41 7.85
C ALA A 343 -1.84 16.59 8.46
N TRP A 344 -0.75 16.41 7.71
CA TRP A 344 0.45 15.75 8.20
C TRP A 344 1.08 16.48 9.37
N ARG A 345 1.26 17.81 9.28
CA ARG A 345 1.83 18.59 10.38
C ARG A 345 0.98 18.45 11.65
N VAL A 346 -0.34 18.54 11.53
CA VAL A 346 -1.24 18.36 12.68
C VAL A 346 -1.08 16.97 13.29
N LEU A 347 -1.02 15.90 12.48
CA LEU A 347 -0.82 14.55 12.99
C LEU A 347 0.54 14.36 13.68
N ILE A 348 1.61 14.91 13.09
CA ILE A 348 2.97 14.90 13.67
C ILE A 348 2.99 15.65 15.00
N ASP A 349 2.42 16.86 15.04
CA ASP A 349 2.39 17.72 16.24
C ASP A 349 1.59 17.06 17.38
N ASN A 350 0.59 16.22 17.04
CA ASN A 350 -0.16 15.42 18.01
C ASN A 350 0.50 14.08 18.37
N GLY A 351 1.70 13.80 17.85
CA GLY A 351 2.47 12.60 18.20
C GLY A 351 1.92 11.31 17.62
N ILE A 352 1.37 11.34 16.40
CA ILE A 352 0.91 10.15 15.67
C ILE A 352 1.99 9.06 15.67
N GLY A 353 1.57 7.80 15.80
CA GLY A 353 2.49 6.67 15.81
C GLY A 353 3.11 6.42 14.44
N ILE A 354 2.28 6.40 13.40
CA ILE A 354 2.72 6.20 12.02
C ILE A 354 1.86 6.97 11.02
N LEU A 355 2.50 7.60 10.03
CA LEU A 355 1.80 8.35 8.99
C LEU A 355 1.49 7.49 7.77
N ASN A 356 0.27 7.59 7.26
CA ASN A 356 -0.10 6.97 6.00
C ASN A 356 0.33 7.87 4.83
N MET A 357 1.14 7.35 3.89
CA MET A 357 1.53 8.10 2.69
C MET A 357 1.53 7.24 1.44
N ASP A 358 0.81 7.71 0.42
CA ASP A 358 0.67 6.99 -0.85
C ASP A 358 1.68 7.40 -1.92
N ASP A 359 2.39 8.52 -1.77
CA ASP A 359 3.36 9.01 -2.76
C ASP A 359 4.80 8.79 -2.28
N MET A 360 5.46 7.76 -2.82
CA MET A 360 6.82 7.39 -2.41
C MET A 360 7.88 8.39 -2.85
N GLY A 361 7.67 9.08 -3.98
CA GLY A 361 8.55 10.18 -4.37
C GLY A 361 8.53 11.28 -3.30
N LEU A 362 7.35 11.64 -2.83
CA LEU A 362 7.18 12.64 -1.79
C LEU A 362 7.78 12.21 -0.45
N VAL A 363 7.69 10.92 -0.09
CA VAL A 363 8.41 10.36 1.05
C VAL A 363 9.91 10.62 0.92
N ARG A 364 10.52 10.25 -0.22
CA ARG A 364 11.96 10.45 -0.48
C ARG A 364 12.37 11.92 -0.46
N GLY A 365 11.55 12.79 -1.07
CA GLY A 365 11.83 14.22 -1.20
C GLY A 365 11.61 15.05 0.06
N ARG A 366 10.72 14.64 0.98
CA ARG A 366 10.30 15.49 2.11
C ARG A 366 10.30 14.84 3.48
N ALA A 367 10.01 13.55 3.62
CA ALA A 367 9.86 12.92 4.94
C ALA A 367 11.16 12.96 5.76
N ARG A 368 12.32 13.05 5.10
CA ARG A 368 13.64 13.17 5.73
C ARG A 368 13.78 14.42 6.60
N GLY A 369 13.01 15.48 6.34
CA GLY A 369 13.05 16.75 7.08
C GLY A 369 12.14 16.80 8.32
N TRP A 370 11.27 15.80 8.54
CA TRP A 370 10.21 15.87 9.56
C TRP A 370 10.62 15.39 10.96
N GLY A 371 11.91 15.12 11.19
CA GLY A 371 12.39 14.55 12.45
C GLY A 371 12.04 13.07 12.60
N ALA A 372 12.52 12.43 13.67
CA ALA A 372 12.05 11.09 14.04
C ALA A 372 10.74 11.24 14.82
N LEU A 373 9.66 10.53 14.44
CA LEU A 373 8.48 10.44 15.31
C LEU A 373 8.91 9.81 16.65
N GLY A 374 8.27 10.24 17.74
CA GLY A 374 8.74 10.06 19.12
C GLY A 374 9.31 8.67 19.41
N ARG A 375 10.51 8.65 20.00
CA ARG A 375 11.27 7.42 20.34
C ARG A 375 10.61 6.54 21.41
N ASP A 376 9.43 6.92 21.92
CA ASP A 376 8.76 6.25 23.04
C ASP A 376 8.05 4.94 22.64
N TYR A 377 8.15 4.50 21.38
CA TYR A 377 7.42 3.33 20.86
C TYR A 377 8.30 2.18 20.35
N LEU A 378 9.62 2.28 20.54
CA LEU A 378 10.56 1.17 20.35
C LEU A 378 10.79 0.44 21.68
#